data_AF-A0AAW1T3C6-F1
#
_entry.id   AF-A0AAW1T3C6-F1
#
_cell.length_a   1.000
_cell.length_b   1.000
_cell.length_c   1.000
_cell.angle_alpha   90.00
_cell.angle_beta   90.00
_cell.angle_gamma   90.00
#
_symmetry.space_group_name_H-M   'P 1'
#
loop_
_entity.id
_entity.type
_entity.pdbx_description
1 polymer ?
#
loop_
_entity_poly.entity_id
_entity_poly.type
_entity_poly.pdbx_seq_one_letter_code
_entity_poly.pdbx_strand_id
1 'polypeptide(L)'
;MSSSDPLRQETTSDPIEVAVNTTINDVNAFLKHILSSTNMKCLTPPSALDDEWGFLAANLYAKSVFGEDALVNVRVEKGPDGKLAGYIRIRSKTQGIALSLGDKLILKQKG
;
A
#
# COMPACT_ATOMS: atom_id res chain seq x y z
N MET A 1 3.49 4.32 38.07
CA MET A 1 3.49 3.00 37.38
C MET A 1 2.90 3.23 36.00
N SER A 2 3.77 3.43 35.01
CA SER A 2 3.36 3.72 33.63
C SER A 2 3.00 2.41 32.94
N SER A 3 1.79 2.33 32.41
CA SER A 3 1.30 1.23 31.59
C SER A 3 2.04 1.23 30.25
N SER A 4 3.09 0.43 30.15
CA SER A 4 3.70 0.06 28.88
C SER A 4 2.78 -0.92 28.16
N ASP A 5 1.94 -0.40 27.28
CA ASP A 5 1.15 -1.18 26.33
C ASP A 5 2.12 -1.88 25.33
N PRO A 6 2.21 -3.22 25.35
CA PRO A 6 3.18 -3.97 24.53
C PRO A 6 2.90 -3.90 23.02
N LEU A 7 1.78 -3.28 22.59
CA LEU A 7 1.45 -3.10 21.16
C LEU A 7 2.11 -1.89 20.49
N ARG A 8 2.82 -1.02 21.22
CA ARG A 8 3.63 0.06 20.63
C ARG A 8 5.12 -0.32 20.56
N GLN A 9 5.45 -1.40 19.86
CA GLN A 9 6.82 -1.51 19.35
C GLN A 9 6.98 -0.46 18.25
N GLU A 10 7.71 0.61 18.58
CA GLU A 10 8.06 1.70 17.67
C GLU A 10 8.61 1.13 16.36
N THR A 11 7.89 1.35 15.26
CA THR A 11 8.50 1.33 13.93
C THR A 11 9.51 2.47 13.91
N THR A 12 10.80 2.17 13.88
CA THR A 12 11.90 3.14 14.05
C THR A 12 12.12 4.06 12.84
N SER A 13 11.22 4.07 11.86
CA SER A 13 11.29 4.96 10.69
C SER A 13 9.90 5.49 10.36
N ASP A 14 9.84 6.77 9.99
CA ASP A 14 8.64 7.33 9.37
C ASP A 14 8.18 6.43 8.21
N PRO A 15 6.88 6.19 8.07
CA PRO A 15 6.37 5.31 7.03
C PRO A 15 6.68 5.89 5.66
N ILE A 16 7.18 5.04 4.77
CA ILE A 16 7.45 5.44 3.38
C ILE A 16 6.13 5.64 2.67
N GLU A 17 5.98 6.77 2.00
CA GLU A 17 4.82 7.10 1.19
C GLU A 17 5.24 7.26 -0.27
N VAL A 18 4.58 6.52 -1.15
CA VAL A 18 4.75 6.61 -2.60
C VAL A 18 3.51 7.27 -3.18
N ALA A 19 3.69 8.42 -3.83
CA ALA A 19 2.60 9.08 -4.55
C ALA A 19 2.18 8.24 -5.76
N VAL A 20 0.87 8.16 -6.00
CA VAL A 20 0.31 7.48 -7.18
C VAL A 20 0.68 8.25 -8.44
N ASN A 21 1.35 7.58 -9.36
CA ASN A 21 1.72 8.07 -10.67
C ASN A 21 1.56 6.94 -11.69
N THR A 22 0.39 6.87 -12.32
CA THR A 22 0.02 5.78 -13.21
C THR A 22 -0.79 6.28 -14.40
N THR A 23 -0.77 5.50 -15.47
CA THR A 23 -1.63 5.64 -16.66
C THR A 23 -2.95 4.87 -16.51
N ILE A 24 -3.05 4.01 -15.49
CA ILE A 24 -4.28 3.28 -15.16
C ILE A 24 -5.32 4.27 -14.63
N ASN A 25 -6.55 4.20 -15.14
CA ASN A 25 -7.64 5.15 -14.85
C ASN A 25 -8.81 4.52 -14.08
N ASP A 26 -8.63 3.28 -13.63
CA ASP A 26 -9.59 2.50 -12.86
C ASP A 26 -8.96 2.07 -11.53
N VAL A 27 -9.63 2.37 -10.42
CA VAL A 27 -9.09 2.14 -9.06
C VAL A 27 -8.90 0.64 -8.77
N ASN A 28 -9.79 -0.20 -9.29
CA ASN A 28 -9.74 -1.64 -9.10
C ASN A 28 -8.66 -2.30 -9.97
N ALA A 29 -8.51 -1.87 -11.21
CA ALA A 29 -7.42 -2.27 -12.08
C ALA A 29 -6.06 -1.86 -11.50
N PHE A 30 -5.97 -0.65 -10.92
CA PHE A 30 -4.76 -0.21 -10.23
C PHE A 30 -4.44 -1.10 -9.03
N LEU A 31 -5.42 -1.41 -8.18
CA LEU A 31 -5.21 -2.32 -7.06
C LEU A 31 -4.73 -3.72 -7.53
N LYS A 32 -5.38 -4.30 -8.54
CA LYS A 32 -4.98 -5.60 -9.12
C LYS A 32 -3.55 -5.56 -9.67
N HIS A 33 -3.18 -4.46 -10.33
CA HIS A 33 -1.83 -4.24 -10.84
C HIS A 33 -0.79 -4.19 -9.72
N ILE A 34 -1.07 -3.46 -8.63
CA ILE A 34 -0.20 -3.41 -7.46
C ILE A 34 -0.05 -4.79 -6.81
N LEU A 35 -1.16 -5.53 -6.62
CA LEU A 35 -1.13 -6.90 -6.06
C LEU A 35 -0.24 -7.82 -6.89
N SER A 36 -0.45 -7.86 -8.21
CA SER A 36 0.35 -8.69 -9.13
C SER A 36 1.82 -8.28 -9.15
N SER A 37 2.10 -6.98 -9.17
CA SER A 37 3.48 -6.47 -9.24
C SER A 37 4.26 -6.72 -7.95
N THR A 38 3.59 -6.65 -6.79
CA THR A 38 4.25 -6.75 -5.48
C THR A 38 4.23 -8.15 -4.89
N ASN A 39 3.35 -9.04 -5.38
CA ASN A 39 3.06 -10.35 -4.78
C ASN A 39 2.54 -10.24 -3.33
N MET A 40 1.80 -9.17 -3.03
CA MET A 40 1.14 -8.98 -1.75
C MET A 40 -0.28 -9.54 -1.76
N LYS A 41 -0.79 -9.92 -0.60
CA LYS A 41 -2.19 -10.34 -0.40
C LYS A 41 -3.03 -9.14 0.04
N CYS A 42 -4.21 -8.97 -0.55
CA CYS A 42 -5.21 -8.02 -0.05
C CYS A 42 -5.87 -8.57 1.22
N LEU A 43 -5.90 -7.74 2.27
CA LEU A 43 -6.59 -8.02 3.53
C LEU A 43 -7.98 -7.36 3.60
N THR A 44 -8.25 -6.38 2.73
CA THR A 44 -9.56 -5.75 2.64
C THR A 44 -10.55 -6.69 1.92
N PRO A 45 -11.74 -6.95 2.49
CA PRO A 45 -12.72 -7.83 1.87
C PRO A 45 -13.26 -7.22 0.57
N PRO A 46 -13.62 -8.04 -0.45
CA PRO A 46 -14.13 -7.54 -1.73
C PRO A 46 -15.34 -6.60 -1.60
N SER A 47 -16.24 -6.84 -0.64
CA SER A 47 -17.40 -5.97 -0.37
C SER A 47 -17.04 -4.56 0.10
N ALA A 48 -15.81 -4.35 0.57
CA ALA A 48 -15.29 -3.04 0.97
C ALA A 48 -14.36 -2.42 -0.08
N LEU A 49 -14.18 -3.09 -1.23
CA LEU A 49 -13.44 -2.61 -2.39
C LEU A 49 -14.38 -2.17 -3.52
N ASP A 50 -15.68 -2.09 -3.24
CA ASP A 50 -16.68 -1.71 -4.23
C ASP A 50 -16.45 -0.27 -4.69
N ASP A 51 -16.49 -0.06 -6.00
CA ASP A 51 -15.94 1.12 -6.67
C ASP A 51 -16.97 2.18 -7.07
N GLU A 52 -18.18 2.12 -6.48
CA GLU A 52 -19.30 3.01 -6.81
C GLU A 52 -18.93 4.52 -6.81
N TRP A 53 -17.87 4.91 -6.09
CA TRP A 53 -17.49 6.30 -5.88
C TRP A 53 -16.11 6.67 -6.44
N GLY A 54 -15.46 5.79 -7.21
CA GLY A 54 -14.14 6.07 -7.78
C GLY A 54 -13.04 6.28 -6.73
N PHE A 55 -13.23 5.79 -5.51
CA PHE A 55 -12.28 5.82 -4.40
C PHE A 55 -12.02 4.41 -3.90
N LEU A 56 -10.80 4.13 -3.46
CA LEU A 56 -10.43 2.84 -2.90
C LEU A 56 -9.41 3.01 -1.76
N ALA A 57 -9.68 2.29 -0.66
CA ALA A 57 -8.75 2.12 0.44
C ALA A 57 -8.53 0.62 0.72
N ALA A 58 -7.32 0.11 0.46
CA ALA A 58 -6.98 -1.29 0.65
C ALA A 58 -5.79 -1.47 1.59
N ASN A 59 -5.84 -2.50 2.43
CA ASN A 59 -4.72 -2.97 3.22
C ASN A 59 -4.14 -4.23 2.59
N LEU A 60 -2.83 -4.24 2.39
CA LEU A 60 -2.08 -5.34 1.81
C LEU A 60 -1.06 -5.86 2.81
N TYR A 61 -0.72 -7.14 2.68
CA TYR A 61 0.29 -7.80 3.50
C TYR A 61 1.19 -8.71 2.66
N ALA A 62 2.47 -8.73 3.01
CA ALA A 62 3.40 -9.76 2.59
C ALA A 62 4.40 -10.06 3.70
N LYS A 63 4.98 -11.26 3.63
CA LYS A 63 6.12 -11.67 4.43
C LYS A 63 7.32 -11.83 3.51
N SER A 64 8.44 -11.20 3.85
CA SER A 64 9.70 -11.34 3.11
C SER A 64 10.28 -12.75 3.28
N VAL A 65 11.24 -13.11 2.43
CA VAL A 65 11.97 -14.39 2.53
C VAL A 65 12.74 -14.55 3.85
N PHE A 66 13.03 -13.44 4.53
CA PHE A 66 13.69 -13.42 5.84
C PHE A 66 12.70 -13.43 7.00
N GLY A 67 11.41 -13.62 6.72
CA GLY A 67 10.36 -13.69 7.73
C GLY A 67 9.85 -12.33 8.23
N GLU A 68 10.24 -11.23 7.58
CA GLU A 68 9.83 -9.88 7.98
C GLU A 68 8.45 -9.52 7.41
N ASP A 69 7.57 -9.01 8.26
CA ASP A 69 6.24 -8.57 7.88
C ASP A 69 6.27 -7.17 7.25
N ALA A 70 5.56 -7.00 6.14
CA ALA A 70 5.32 -5.73 5.49
C ALA A 70 3.81 -5.49 5.33
N LEU A 71 3.35 -4.35 5.81
CA LEU A 71 1.97 -3.88 5.68
C LEU A 71 1.95 -2.67 4.76
N VAL A 72 1.04 -2.69 3.79
CA VAL A 72 0.87 -1.59 2.85
C VAL A 72 -0.57 -1.11 2.89
N ASN A 73 -0.76 0.21 2.90
CA ASN A 73 -2.07 0.84 2.77
C ASN A 73 -2.10 1.60 1.44
N VAL A 74 -2.98 1.19 0.54
CA VAL A 74 -3.23 1.86 -0.75
C VAL A 74 -4.45 2.74 -0.58
N ARG A 75 -4.31 4.03 -0.85
CA ARG A 75 -5.42 5.00 -0.92
C ARG A 75 -5.35 5.68 -2.26
N VAL A 76 -6.39 5.51 -3.07
CA VAL A 76 -6.44 6.06 -4.42
C VAL A 76 -7.85 6.57 -4.71
N GLU A 77 -7.92 7.69 -5.42
CA GLU A 77 -9.16 8.29 -5.89
C GLU A 77 -9.03 8.68 -7.36
N LYS A 78 -10.15 8.61 -8.08
CA LYS A 78 -10.26 9.06 -9.46
C LYS A 78 -10.67 10.53 -9.47
N GLY A 79 -9.76 11.37 -9.97
CA GLY A 79 -9.99 12.80 -10.11
C GLY A 79 -10.96 13.14 -11.24
N PRO A 80 -11.40 14.41 -11.33
CA PRO A 80 -12.32 14.88 -12.38
C PRO A 80 -11.76 14.75 -13.80
N ASP A 81 -10.43 14.73 -13.96
CA ASP A 81 -9.76 14.52 -15.25
C ASP A 81 -9.63 13.02 -15.63
N GLY A 82 -10.20 12.14 -14.81
CA GLY A 82 -10.17 10.69 -14.98
C GLY A 82 -8.85 10.03 -14.55
N LYS A 83 -7.87 10.79 -14.05
CA LYS A 83 -6.61 10.25 -13.54
C LYS A 83 -6.73 9.82 -12.10
N LEU A 84 -5.88 8.88 -11.70
CA LEU A 84 -5.79 8.43 -10.32
C LEU A 84 -4.81 9.31 -9.53
N ALA A 85 -5.20 9.69 -8.32
CA ALA A 85 -4.38 10.39 -7.34
C ALA A 85 -4.45 9.67 -5.99
N GLY A 86 -3.41 9.81 -5.17
CA GLY A 86 -3.37 9.19 -3.84
C GLY A 86 -1.98 8.73 -3.44
N TYR A 87 -1.92 7.85 -2.45
CA TYR A 87 -0.67 7.40 -1.83
C TYR A 87 -0.71 5.92 -1.47
N ILE A 88 0.46 5.29 -1.60
CA ILE A 88 0.75 3.95 -1.10
C ILE A 88 1.69 4.09 0.09
N ARG A 89 1.21 3.79 1.30
CA ARG A 89 1.96 3.88 2.55
C ARG A 89 2.49 2.53 2.96
N ILE A 90 3.78 2.44 3.24
CA ILE A 90 4.48 1.20 3.57
C ILE A 90 4.90 1.23 5.03
N ARG A 91 4.64 0.12 5.74
CA ARG A 91 5.09 -0.13 7.09
C ARG A 91 5.84 -1.45 7.13
N SER A 92 7.05 -1.42 7.65
CA SER A 92 7.87 -2.60 7.93
C SER A 92 8.64 -2.35 9.22
N LYS A 93 9.07 -3.43 9.88
CA LYS A 93 9.96 -3.34 11.04
C LYS A 93 11.34 -2.82 10.67
N THR A 94 11.81 -3.10 9.46
CA THR A 94 13.12 -2.67 8.97
C THR A 94 13.00 -1.65 7.86
N GLN A 95 13.86 -0.64 7.90
CA GLN A 95 13.93 0.40 6.87
C GLN A 95 14.30 -0.19 5.50
N GLY A 96 15.18 -1.19 5.46
CA GLY A 96 15.63 -1.81 4.21
C GLY A 96 14.50 -2.45 3.41
N ILE A 97 13.59 -3.18 4.07
CA ILE A 97 12.42 -3.75 3.40
C ILE A 97 11.45 -2.65 2.97
N ALA A 98 11.22 -1.64 3.81
CA ALA A 98 10.35 -0.53 3.45
C ALA A 98 10.85 0.19 2.19
N LEU A 99 12.16 0.52 2.14
CA LEU A 99 12.80 1.19 1.01
C LEU A 99 12.72 0.33 -0.26
N SER A 100 13.11 -0.93 -0.18
CA SER A 100 13.08 -1.84 -1.33
C SER A 100 11.68 -2.01 -1.92
N LEU A 101 10.65 -2.10 -1.07
CA LEU A 101 9.26 -2.17 -1.53
C LEU A 101 8.80 -0.83 -2.13
N GLY A 102 9.23 0.30 -1.56
CA GLY A 102 8.97 1.64 -2.09
C GLY A 102 9.53 1.82 -3.51
N ASP A 103 10.80 1.46 -3.71
CA ASP A 103 11.45 1.50 -5.03
C ASP A 103 10.71 0.63 -6.06
N LYS A 104 10.33 -0.58 -5.65
CA LYS A 104 9.55 -1.49 -6.49
C LYS A 104 8.20 -0.87 -6.89
N LEU A 105 7.50 -0.22 -5.95
CA LEU A 105 6.23 0.45 -6.21
C LEU A 105 6.40 1.64 -7.15
N ILE A 106 7.42 2.49 -6.95
CA ILE A 106 7.72 3.62 -7.84
C ILE A 106 7.94 3.13 -9.28
N LEU A 107 8.67 2.02 -9.45
CA LEU A 107 8.99 1.47 -10.76
C LEU A 107 7.78 0.78 -11.41
N LYS A 108 6.95 0.09 -10.63
CA LYS A 108 5.91 -0.81 -11.13
C LYS A 108 4.50 -0.22 -11.11
N GLN A 109 4.28 0.97 -10.54
CA GLN A 109 2.93 1.56 -10.51
C GLN A 109 2.41 2.06 -11.87
N LYS A 110 3.30 2.22 -12.86
CA LYS A 110 2.91 2.55 -14.23
C LYS A 110 2.31 1.31 -14.90
N GLY A 111 1.21 1.49 -15.62
CA GLY A 111 0.55 0.44 -16.40
C GLY A 111 1.38 0.00 -17.59
#